data_AF-A0ABD3CSS5-F1
#
_entry.id   AF-A0ABD3CSS5-F1
#
_cell.length_a   1.000
_cell.length_b   1.000
_cell.length_c   1.000
_cell.angle_alpha   90.00
_cell.angle_beta   90.00
_cell.angle_gamma   90.00
#
_symmetry.space_group_name_H-M   'P 1'
#
loop_
_entity.id
_entity.type
_entity.pdbx_description
1 polymer ?
#
loop_
_entity_poly.entity_id
_entity_poly.type
_entity_poly.pdbx_seq_one_letter_code
_entity_poly.pdbx_strand_id
1 'polypeptide(L)'
;MKVQHKKKKSQNPGIKESLLTPRFYTTDFDEMEQLFNTEINKNLNMGEFEALLQEFKTDFNQTHFVRNKEFKEAADKMQGPLRGIFVEFWRGL
;
A
#
# COMPACT_ATOMS: atom_id res chain seq x y z
N MET A 1 39.27 -1.99 -2.78
CA MET A 1 38.52 -3.25 -2.61
C MET A 1 37.06 -2.99 -2.94
N LYS A 2 36.46 -3.72 -3.90
CA LYS A 2 35.06 -3.55 -4.31
C LYS A 2 34.16 -4.30 -3.33
N VAL A 3 33.30 -3.59 -2.59
CA VAL A 3 32.32 -4.24 -1.71
C VAL A 3 31.01 -4.41 -2.49
N GLN A 4 30.80 -5.60 -3.04
CA GLN A 4 29.55 -5.98 -3.68
C GLN A 4 28.48 -6.22 -2.60
N HIS A 5 27.41 -5.42 -2.60
CA HIS A 5 26.23 -5.68 -1.78
C HIS A 5 25.32 -6.66 -2.52
N LYS A 6 25.46 -7.96 -2.24
CA LYS A 6 24.48 -8.97 -2.67
C LYS A 6 23.23 -8.88 -1.79
N LYS A 7 22.12 -8.30 -2.29
CA LYS A 7 20.80 -8.42 -1.66
C LYS A 7 20.40 -9.90 -1.62
N LYS A 8 20.29 -10.49 -0.42
CA LYS A 8 19.72 -11.83 -0.22
C LYS A 8 18.21 -11.76 -0.45
N LYS A 9 17.70 -12.43 -1.49
CA LYS A 9 16.27 -12.72 -1.63
C LYS A 9 15.88 -13.74 -0.56
N SER A 10 15.06 -13.35 0.41
CA SER A 10 14.41 -14.32 1.31
C SER A 10 13.30 -15.02 0.52
N GLN A 11 13.61 -16.20 -0.02
CA GLN A 11 12.55 -17.08 -0.52
C GLN A 11 11.88 -17.70 0.70
N ASN A 12 10.72 -17.17 1.10
CA ASN A 12 9.86 -17.78 2.10
C ASN A 12 9.08 -18.91 1.42
N PRO A 13 9.40 -20.19 1.66
CA PRO A 13 8.70 -21.29 1.04
C PRO A 13 7.39 -21.51 1.79
N GLY A 14 6.26 -21.13 1.20
CA GLY A 14 4.95 -21.60 1.65
C GLY A 14 3.77 -20.62 1.58
N ILE A 15 3.95 -19.35 1.20
CA ILE A 15 2.80 -18.46 0.99
C ILE A 15 2.38 -18.57 -0.48
N LYS A 16 1.23 -19.19 -0.74
CA LYS A 16 0.60 -19.11 -2.06
C LYS A 16 0.17 -17.66 -2.27
N GLU A 17 0.94 -16.93 -3.07
CA GLU A 17 0.54 -15.59 -3.49
C GLU A 17 -0.77 -15.68 -4.29
N SER A 18 -1.74 -14.86 -3.92
CA SER A 18 -3.00 -14.66 -4.60
C SER A 18 -3.17 -13.18 -4.89
N LEU A 19 -4.14 -12.83 -5.73
CA LEU A 19 -4.55 -11.45 -5.95
C LEU A 19 -4.87 -10.71 -4.64
N LEU A 20 -5.33 -11.45 -3.62
CA LEU A 20 -5.75 -10.93 -2.32
C LEU A 20 -4.68 -11.01 -1.24
N THR A 21 -3.47 -11.46 -1.55
CA THR A 21 -2.40 -11.54 -0.56
C THR A 21 -1.91 -10.13 -0.21
N PRO A 22 -1.99 -9.69 1.06
CA PRO A 22 -1.54 -8.37 1.46
C PRO A 22 -0.06 -8.17 1.17
N ARG A 23 0.28 -7.03 0.56
CA ARG A 23 1.67 -6.61 0.33
C ARG A 23 2.02 -5.54 1.36
N PHE A 24 2.91 -5.88 2.30
CA PHE A 24 3.45 -4.92 3.25
C PHE A 24 4.66 -4.23 2.63
N TYR A 25 4.54 -2.93 2.40
CA TYR A 25 5.65 -2.10 1.94
C TYR A 25 6.33 -1.43 3.13
N THR A 26 7.66 -1.46 3.15
CA THR A 26 8.47 -0.67 4.08
C THR A 26 9.06 0.50 3.33
N THR A 27 8.98 1.70 3.91
CA THR A 27 9.62 2.89 3.33
C THR A 27 11.12 2.83 3.55
N ASP A 28 11.90 2.92 2.48
CA ASP A 28 13.35 3.14 2.55
C ASP A 28 13.61 4.65 2.69
N PHE A 29 14.00 5.08 3.90
CA PHE A 29 14.16 6.51 4.19
C PHE A 29 15.40 7.12 3.51
N ASP A 30 16.46 6.34 3.30
CA ASP A 30 17.67 6.82 2.66
C ASP A 30 17.41 7.10 1.17
N GLU A 31 16.64 6.22 0.52
CA GLU A 31 16.22 6.42 -0.87
C GLU A 31 15.26 7.63 -0.99
N MET A 32 14.35 7.80 -0.04
CA MET A 32 13.45 8.96 0.00
C MET A 32 14.23 10.28 0.18
N GLU A 33 15.23 10.31 1.06
CA GLU A 33 16.05 11.51 1.25
C GLU A 33 16.81 11.89 -0.04
N GLN A 34 17.38 10.90 -0.74
CA GLN A 34 18.07 11.15 -2.00
C GLN A 34 17.14 11.67 -3.10
N LEU A 35 15.87 11.26 -3.12
CA LEU A 35 14.91 11.68 -4.13
C LEU A 35 14.33 13.06 -3.86
N PHE A 36 13.97 13.36 -2.60
CA PHE A 36 13.16 14.54 -2.25
C PHE A 36 13.92 15.66 -1.54
N ASN A 37 15.18 15.47 -1.16
CA ASN A 37 15.99 16.55 -0.59
C ASN A 37 16.46 17.50 -1.71
N THR A 38 16.09 18.78 -1.60
CA THR A 38 16.41 19.83 -2.60
C THR A 38 17.90 20.20 -2.66
N GLU A 39 18.65 19.93 -1.60
CA GLU A 39 20.11 20.14 -1.57
C GLU A 39 20.87 18.99 -2.25
N ILE A 40 20.33 17.77 -2.16
CA ILE A 40 20.94 16.55 -2.72
C ILE A 40 20.50 16.36 -4.18
N ASN A 41 19.20 16.47 -4.46
CA ASN A 41 18.63 16.30 -5.79
C ASN A 41 18.28 17.65 -6.45
N LYS A 42 19.26 18.22 -7.16
CA LYS A 42 19.08 19.47 -7.92
C LYS A 42 18.14 19.34 -9.13
N ASN A 43 17.84 18.10 -9.54
CA ASN A 43 16.93 17.81 -10.64
C ASN A 43 15.51 17.51 -10.16
N LEU A 44 15.23 17.67 -8.87
CA LEU A 44 13.90 17.48 -8.32
C LEU A 44 12.92 18.47 -8.96
N ASN A 45 11.94 17.94 -9.69
CA ASN A 45 10.88 18.73 -10.28
C ASN A 45 9.81 19.02 -9.24
N MET A 46 9.95 20.15 -8.54
CA MET A 46 9.00 20.56 -7.51
C MET A 46 7.58 20.75 -8.05
N GLY A 47 7.40 21.13 -9.31
CA GLY A 47 6.08 21.31 -9.91
C GLY A 47 5.31 19.99 -10.07
N GLU A 48 6.00 18.93 -10.50
CA GLU A 48 5.40 17.59 -10.57
C GLU A 48 5.12 17.02 -9.18
N PHE A 49 6.01 17.28 -8.22
CA PHE A 49 5.83 16.85 -6.83
C PHE A 49 4.60 17.51 -6.19
N GLU A 50 4.43 18.82 -6.38
CA GLU A 50 3.26 19.56 -5.89
C GLU A 50 1.96 19.09 -6.56
N ALA A 51 1.99 18.81 -7.87
CA ALA A 51 0.84 18.26 -8.59
C ALA A 51 0.42 16.89 -8.02
N LEU A 52 1.39 16.02 -7.75
CA LEU A 52 1.16 14.71 -7.13
C LEU A 52 0.58 14.85 -5.71
N LEU A 53 1.12 15.77 -4.89
CA LEU A 53 0.55 16.05 -3.57
C LEU A 53 -0.89 16.56 -3.63
N GLN A 54 -1.21 17.37 -4.65
CA GLN A 54 -2.56 17.86 -4.86
C GLN A 54 -3.51 16.73 -5.22
N GLU A 55 -3.10 15.80 -6.08
CA GLU A 55 -3.86 14.59 -6.41
C GLU A 55 -4.16 13.76 -5.15
N PHE A 56 -3.15 13.52 -4.31
CA PHE A 56 -3.32 12.82 -3.01
C PHE A 56 -4.26 13.55 -2.05
N LYS A 57 -4.22 14.89 -1.99
CA LYS A 57 -5.16 15.67 -1.14
C LYS A 57 -6.59 15.56 -1.64
N THR A 58 -6.77 15.40 -2.94
CA THR A 58 -8.08 15.17 -3.56
C THR A 58 -8.47 13.69 -3.61
N ASP A 59 -7.64 12.79 -3.07
CA ASP A 59 -7.96 11.37 -3.04
C ASP A 59 -9.15 11.10 -2.09
N PHE A 60 -10.30 10.83 -2.69
CA PHE A 60 -11.56 10.52 -2.01
C PHE A 60 -11.61 9.10 -1.43
N ASN A 61 -10.54 8.31 -1.51
CA ASN A 61 -10.47 6.97 -0.90
C ASN A 61 -10.80 6.99 0.61
N GLN A 62 -10.63 8.12 1.29
CA GLN A 62 -11.00 8.32 2.70
C GLN A 62 -12.51 8.20 2.97
N THR A 63 -13.37 8.46 1.98
CA THR A 63 -14.84 8.41 2.14
C THR A 63 -15.49 7.22 1.43
N HIS A 64 -14.73 6.42 0.68
CA HIS A 64 -15.28 5.29 -0.09
C HIS A 64 -15.70 4.10 0.79
N PHE A 65 -15.09 3.93 1.96
CA PHE A 65 -15.39 2.83 2.88
C PHE A 65 -16.00 3.31 4.20
N VAL A 66 -17.22 3.84 4.15
CA VAL A 66 -17.99 4.15 5.36
C VAL A 66 -18.75 2.89 5.80
N ARG A 67 -18.38 2.33 6.95
CA ARG A 67 -19.15 1.25 7.60
C ARG A 67 -20.39 1.83 8.29
N ASN A 68 -21.39 2.19 7.49
CA ASN A 68 -22.67 2.66 7.99
C ASN A 68 -23.54 1.50 8.52
N LYS A 69 -24.72 1.81 9.07
CA LYS A 69 -25.62 0.78 9.64
C LYS A 69 -26.08 -0.23 8.59
N GLU A 70 -26.35 0.22 7.36
CA GLU A 70 -26.80 -0.61 6.25
C GLU A 70 -25.72 -1.63 5.85
N PHE A 71 -24.45 -1.21 5.84
CA PHE A 71 -23.32 -2.10 5.59
C PHE A 71 -23.25 -3.22 6.63
N LYS A 72 -23.42 -2.89 7.92
CA LYS A 72 -23.38 -3.88 8.99
C LYS A 72 -24.49 -4.93 8.81
N GLU A 73 -25.72 -4.48 8.56
CA GLU A 73 -26.85 -5.38 8.34
C GLU A 73 -26.67 -6.27 7.09
N ALA A 74 -26.10 -5.73 6.00
CA ALA A 74 -25.80 -6.49 4.80
C ALA A 74 -24.68 -7.52 5.02
N ALA A 75 -23.63 -7.14 5.74
CA ALA A 75 -22.52 -8.03 6.09
C ALA A 75 -22.95 -9.17 7.02
N ASP A 76 -23.83 -8.88 7.99
CA ASP A 76 -24.35 -9.88 8.93
C ASP A 76 -25.27 -10.91 8.25
N LYS A 77 -25.99 -10.50 7.19
CA LYS A 77 -26.83 -11.40 6.38
C LYS A 77 -26.02 -12.30 5.43
N MET A 78 -24.75 -11.98 5.15
CA MET A 78 -23.91 -12.76 4.23
C MET A 78 -23.45 -14.07 4.91
N GLN A 79 -23.67 -15.20 4.22
CA GLN A 79 -23.42 -16.54 4.74
C GLN A 79 -22.64 -17.41 3.73
N GLY A 80 -22.14 -18.56 4.21
CA GLY A 80 -21.48 -19.55 3.37
C GLY A 80 -20.07 -19.15 2.89
N PRO A 81 -19.53 -19.83 1.86
CA PRO A 81 -18.16 -19.63 1.39
C PRO A 81 -17.83 -18.18 0.99
N LEU A 82 -18.84 -17.44 0.51
CA LEU A 82 -18.69 -16.03 0.11
C LEU A 82 -18.40 -15.12 1.31
N ARG A 83 -18.97 -15.41 2.49
CA ARG A 83 -18.66 -14.68 3.73
C ARG A 83 -17.19 -14.85 4.13
N GLY A 84 -16.61 -16.02 3.90
CA GLY A 84 -15.20 -16.29 4.17
C GLY A 84 -14.28 -15.39 3.35
N ILE A 85 -14.49 -15.38 2.02
CA ILE A 85 -13.72 -14.53 1.09
C ILE A 85 -13.90 -13.04 1.44
N PHE A 86 -15.12 -12.63 1.78
CA PHE A 86 -15.41 -11.26 2.20
C PHE A 86 -14.66 -10.87 3.49
N VAL A 87 -14.64 -11.73 4.51
CA VAL A 87 -13.90 -11.47 5.76
C VAL A 87 -12.39 -11.44 5.52
N GLU A 88 -11.87 -12.31 4.65
CA GLU A 88 -10.44 -12.32 4.28
C GLU A 88 -10.04 -11.02 3.56
N PHE A 89 -10.83 -10.56 2.60
CA PHE A 89 -10.61 -9.30 1.88
C PHE A 89 -10.46 -8.11 2.84
N TRP A 90 -11.28 -8.05 3.89
CA TRP A 90 -11.27 -6.94 4.85
C TRP A 90 -10.28 -7.07 6.01
N ARG A 91 -9.76 -8.28 6.30
CA ARG A 91 -8.70 -8.46 7.32
C ARG A 91 -7.31 -8.06 6.81
N GLY A 92 -7.14 -7.92 5.49
CA GLY A 92 -5.89 -7.55 4.84
C GLY A 92 -5.74 -6.06 4.50
N LEU A 93 -6.78 -5.24 4.77
CA LEU A 93 -6.78 -3.78 4.69
C LEU A 93 -6.47 -3.14 6.04
#